data_AF-A0A3D3P7V3-F1
#
_entry.id   AF-A0A3D3P7V3-F1
#
_cell.length_a   1.000
_cell.length_b   1.000
_cell.length_c   1.000
_cell.angle_alpha   90.00
_cell.angle_beta   90.00
_cell.angle_gamma   90.00
#
_symmetry.space_group_name_H-M   'P 1'
#
loop_
_entity.id
_entity.type
_entity.pdbx_description
1 polymer ?
#
loop_
_entity_poly.entity_id
_entity_poly.type
_entity_poly.pdbx_seq_one_letter_code
_entity_poly.pdbx_strand_id
1 'polypeptide(L)'
;KLTAALSPWTIDFHIAQNDGTAHGTGSHDKTGRHCLATDPNGKLDIAHDAGYWLRDEKGELTKAVNHICWDGCMFPNEVMMKQQTWNDILATMIKVRELHGWNK
;
A
#
# COMPACT_ATOMS: atom_id res chain seq x y z
N LYS A 1 9.50 -0.20 -14.75
CA LYS A 1 10.27 1.02 -15.11
C LYS A 1 10.41 1.97 -13.92
N LEU A 2 9.32 2.42 -13.31
CA LEU A 2 9.38 3.29 -12.12
C LEU A 2 10.08 2.60 -10.94
N THR A 3 9.58 1.43 -10.51
CA THR A 3 10.13 0.72 -9.35
C THR A 3 11.60 0.33 -9.58
N ALA A 4 11.93 -0.31 -10.70
CA ALA A 4 13.32 -0.60 -11.07
C ALA A 4 14.28 0.60 -10.95
N ALA A 5 13.84 1.80 -11.35
CA ALA A 5 14.66 2.99 -11.23
C ALA A 5 14.84 3.46 -9.77
N LEU A 6 13.83 3.32 -8.92
CA LEU A 6 13.81 3.88 -7.55
C LEU A 6 14.19 2.87 -6.46
N SER A 7 14.06 1.57 -6.72
CA SER A 7 14.32 0.48 -5.76
C SER A 7 15.69 0.57 -5.08
N PRO A 8 16.81 0.98 -5.73
CA PRO A 8 18.10 1.10 -5.05
C PRO A 8 18.14 2.08 -3.87
N TRP A 9 17.21 3.05 -3.83
CA TRP A 9 17.12 4.05 -2.76
C TRP A 9 15.86 3.90 -1.90
N THR A 10 15.07 2.86 -2.13
CA THR A 10 13.84 2.61 -1.38
C THR A 10 14.18 1.94 -0.05
N ILE A 11 14.10 2.71 1.04
CA ILE A 11 14.41 2.27 2.40
C ILE A 11 13.16 2.03 3.26
N ASP A 12 12.02 2.54 2.82
CA ASP A 12 10.76 2.51 3.54
C ASP A 12 9.62 2.30 2.55
N PHE A 13 8.63 1.50 2.94
CA PHE A 13 7.53 1.10 2.06
C PHE A 13 6.18 1.13 2.78
N HIS A 14 5.34 2.04 2.30
CA HIS A 14 3.99 2.26 2.77
C HIS A 14 2.99 1.84 1.71
N ILE A 15 1.94 1.14 2.14
CA ILE A 15 0.84 0.68 1.28
C ILE A 15 -0.41 1.51 1.58
N ALA A 16 -1.06 1.99 0.53
CA ALA A 16 -2.39 2.59 0.59
C ALA A 16 -3.21 2.17 -0.63
N GLN A 17 -4.51 2.40 -0.60
CA GLN A 17 -5.43 2.18 -1.72
C GLN A 17 -6.01 3.50 -2.20
N ASN A 18 -6.27 3.60 -3.50
CA ASN A 18 -6.83 4.80 -4.14
C ASN A 18 -7.93 4.39 -5.12
N ASP A 19 -9.01 5.17 -5.20
CA ASP A 19 -10.14 4.97 -6.12
C ASP A 19 -9.97 5.72 -7.45
N GLY A 20 -8.85 6.42 -7.62
CA GLY A 20 -8.50 7.20 -8.79
C GLY A 20 -9.26 8.52 -8.90
N THR A 21 -9.97 8.98 -7.87
CA THR A 21 -10.75 10.23 -7.91
C THR A 21 -9.95 11.47 -7.52
N ALA A 22 -8.80 11.28 -6.85
CA ALA A 22 -7.87 12.35 -6.54
C ALA A 22 -6.79 12.46 -7.64
N HIS A 23 -6.74 13.62 -8.31
CA HIS A 23 -5.74 13.92 -9.33
C HIS A 23 -4.88 15.09 -8.86
N GLY A 24 -3.57 14.85 -8.73
CA GLY A 24 -2.67 15.71 -7.97
C GLY A 24 -2.33 17.04 -8.64
N THR A 25 -2.93 18.12 -8.12
CA THR A 25 -2.28 19.42 -7.85
C THR A 25 -3.03 20.12 -6.71
N GLY A 26 -2.34 20.60 -5.67
CA GLY A 26 -2.98 21.33 -4.55
C GLY A 26 -2.60 20.80 -3.15
N SER A 27 -3.19 21.39 -2.12
CA SER A 27 -2.93 21.08 -0.71
C SER A 27 -3.35 19.66 -0.33
N HIS A 28 -2.68 19.07 0.66
CA HIS A 28 -2.82 17.67 1.05
C HIS A 28 -4.27 17.25 1.37
N ASP A 29 -5.08 18.16 1.93
CA ASP A 29 -6.51 17.99 2.18
C ASP A 29 -7.37 17.82 0.91
N LYS A 30 -6.88 18.29 -0.24
CA LYS A 30 -7.56 18.24 -1.53
C LYS A 30 -7.03 17.15 -2.44
N THR A 31 -5.78 16.74 -2.25
CA THR A 31 -5.06 15.86 -3.18
C THR A 31 -4.69 14.51 -2.58
N GLY A 32 -4.61 14.40 -1.25
CA GLY A 32 -4.44 13.12 -0.57
C GLY A 32 -5.82 12.51 -0.32
N ARG A 33 -6.19 11.48 -1.07
CA ARG A 33 -7.37 10.69 -0.74
C ARG A 33 -7.06 9.22 -0.91
N HIS A 34 -7.03 8.53 0.22
CA HIS A 34 -6.99 7.07 0.25
C HIS A 34 -8.41 6.56 0.38
N CYS A 35 -8.71 5.43 -0.26
CA CYS A 35 -9.92 4.69 0.02
C CYS A 35 -9.60 3.43 0.84
N LEU A 36 -10.64 2.71 1.25
CA LEU A 36 -10.49 1.52 2.08
C LEU A 36 -9.78 0.41 1.30
N ALA A 37 -9.09 -0.48 2.02
CA ALA A 37 -8.41 -1.64 1.43
C ALA A 37 -9.37 -2.52 0.59
N THR A 38 -10.64 -2.58 0.99
CA THR A 38 -11.73 -3.34 0.38
C THR A 38 -12.69 -2.47 -0.45
N ASP A 39 -12.33 -1.21 -0.74
CA ASP A 39 -13.19 -0.32 -1.51
C ASP A 39 -13.47 -0.91 -2.91
N PRO A 40 -14.75 -1.04 -3.32
CA PRO A 40 -15.09 -1.64 -4.62
C PRO A 40 -14.58 -0.82 -5.82
N ASN A 41 -14.22 0.45 -5.62
CA ASN A 41 -13.63 1.31 -6.64
C ASN A 41 -12.10 1.37 -6.58
N GLY A 42 -11.48 0.67 -5.62
CA GLY A 42 -10.03 0.59 -5.47
C GLY A 42 -9.35 0.17 -6.77
N LYS A 43 -8.23 0.83 -7.09
CA LYS A 43 -7.54 0.65 -8.37
C LYS A 43 -6.40 -0.35 -8.32
N LEU A 44 -5.83 -0.58 -7.13
CA LEU A 44 -4.71 -1.50 -6.96
C LEU A 44 -5.20 -2.89 -6.58
N ASP A 45 -4.59 -3.91 -7.17
CA ASP A 45 -4.52 -5.23 -6.52
C ASP A 45 -3.36 -5.15 -5.53
N ILE A 46 -3.68 -4.74 -4.30
CA ILE A 46 -2.67 -4.34 -3.31
C ILE A 46 -1.60 -5.42 -3.11
N ALA A 47 -2.01 -6.68 -2.99
CA ALA A 47 -1.07 -7.78 -2.75
C ALA A 47 -0.19 -8.01 -3.98
N HIS A 48 -0.78 -8.07 -5.17
CA HIS A 48 -0.03 -8.22 -6.42
C HIS A 48 0.93 -7.04 -6.65
N ASP A 49 0.42 -5.82 -6.59
CA ASP A 49 1.12 -4.60 -6.97
C ASP A 49 2.24 -4.23 -5.99
N ALA A 50 2.13 -4.62 -4.72
CA ALA A 50 3.25 -4.55 -3.77
C ALA A 50 4.48 -5.31 -4.28
N GLY A 51 4.29 -6.38 -5.07
CA GLY A 51 5.37 -7.15 -5.67
C GLY A 51 6.30 -6.33 -6.56
N TYR A 52 5.82 -5.26 -7.20
CA TYR A 52 6.66 -4.39 -8.02
C TYR A 52 7.75 -3.65 -7.23
N TRP A 53 7.54 -3.44 -5.93
CA TRP A 53 8.49 -2.81 -5.03
C TRP A 53 9.33 -3.82 -4.24
N LEU A 54 8.75 -4.98 -3.94
CA LEU A 54 9.37 -6.02 -3.11
C LEU A 54 10.25 -6.99 -3.92
N ARG A 55 10.17 -6.97 -5.26
CA ARG A 55 10.91 -7.85 -6.17
C ARG A 55 11.78 -7.07 -7.14
N ASP A 56 12.87 -7.70 -7.56
CA ASP A 56 13.74 -7.18 -8.62
C ASP A 56 13.18 -7.49 -10.02
N GLU A 57 13.91 -7.10 -11.06
CA GLU A 57 13.53 -7.32 -12.46
C GLU A 57 13.46 -8.81 -12.85
N LYS A 58 14.04 -9.70 -12.06
CA LYS A 58 14.00 -11.15 -12.25
C LYS A 58 12.85 -11.80 -11.49
N GLY A 59 12.10 -11.03 -10.71
CA GLY A 59 11.01 -11.51 -9.86
C GLY A 59 11.47 -12.01 -8.50
N GLU A 60 12.75 -11.84 -8.14
CA GLU A 60 13.30 -12.30 -6.88
C GLU A 60 13.07 -11.27 -5.77
N LEU A 61 12.76 -11.75 -4.56
CA LEU A 61 12.51 -10.87 -3.42
C LEU A 61 13.80 -10.14 -3.01
N THR A 62 13.75 -8.81 -3.00
CA THR A 62 14.93 -7.97 -2.68
C THR A 62 15.23 -7.94 -1.19
N LYS A 63 14.19 -8.04 -0.36
CA LYS A 63 14.25 -7.84 1.11
C LYS A 63 14.94 -6.52 1.52
N ALA A 64 14.87 -5.50 0.66
CA ALA A 64 15.49 -4.19 0.90
C ALA A 64 14.77 -3.38 1.99
N VAL A 65 13.48 -3.64 2.21
CA VAL A 65 12.64 -2.96 3.22
C VAL A 65 12.43 -3.88 4.42
N ASN A 66 12.63 -3.39 5.63
CA ASN A 66 12.47 -4.23 6.83
C ASN A 66 11.01 -4.29 7.30
N HIS A 67 10.29 -3.18 7.22
CA HIS A 67 8.91 -3.04 7.67
C HIS A 67 8.02 -2.63 6.49
N ILE A 68 6.80 -3.17 6.46
CA ILE A 68 5.77 -2.77 5.52
C ILE A 68 4.66 -2.12 6.35
N CYS A 69 4.43 -0.84 6.10
CA CYS A 69 3.46 -0.04 6.83
C CYS A 69 2.18 0.14 6.00
N TRP A 70 1.03 0.20 6.67
CA TRP A 70 -0.17 0.74 6.04
C TRP A 70 -0.20 2.26 6.23
N ASP A 71 -0.40 3.00 5.15
CA ASP A 71 -0.65 4.44 5.21
C ASP A 71 -2.16 4.72 5.36
N GLY A 72 -2.55 5.01 6.61
CA GLY A 72 -3.92 5.36 6.99
C GLY A 72 -4.15 6.86 7.17
N CYS A 73 -3.23 7.74 6.75
CA CYS A 73 -3.26 9.14 7.15
C CYS A 73 -4.47 9.96 6.65
N MET A 74 -5.30 9.39 5.77
CA MET A 74 -6.41 10.09 5.11
C MET A 74 -7.80 9.51 5.38
N PHE A 75 -8.00 8.71 6.44
CA PHE A 75 -9.34 8.22 6.80
C PHE A 75 -10.11 9.17 7.73
N PRO A 76 -11.42 9.39 7.49
CA PRO A 76 -12.28 10.06 8.46
C PRO A 76 -12.28 9.33 9.82
N ASN A 77 -12.41 10.07 10.92
CA ASN A 77 -12.44 9.49 12.26
C ASN A 77 -13.50 8.38 12.41
N GLU A 78 -14.69 8.56 11.84
CA GLU A 78 -15.75 7.55 11.86
C GLU A 78 -15.34 6.21 11.21
N VAL A 79 -14.46 6.25 10.22
CA VAL A 79 -13.91 5.05 9.55
C VAL A 79 -12.88 4.40 10.46
N MET A 80 -11.99 5.18 11.07
CA MET A 80 -10.99 4.68 12.02
C MET A 80 -11.60 4.10 13.30
N MET A 81 -12.78 4.55 13.71
CA MET A 81 -13.48 4.00 14.87
C MET A 81 -14.17 2.65 14.61
N LYS A 82 -14.21 2.19 13.35
CA LYS A 82 -14.79 0.89 13.01
C LYS A 82 -13.71 -0.19 13.10
N GLN A 83 -13.91 -1.18 13.97
CA GLN A 83 -13.05 -2.37 14.08
C GLN A 83 -12.80 -3.03 12.72
N GLN A 84 -13.83 -3.11 11.88
CA GLN A 84 -13.74 -3.77 10.57
C GLN A 84 -12.70 -3.13 9.64
N THR A 85 -12.52 -1.80 9.71
CA THR A 85 -11.48 -1.09 8.94
C THR A 85 -10.10 -1.70 9.20
N TRP A 86 -9.78 -1.92 10.48
CA TRP A 86 -8.48 -2.47 10.88
C TRP A 86 -8.37 -3.96 10.57
N ASN A 87 -9.45 -4.71 10.68
CA ASN A 87 -9.49 -6.13 10.28
C ASN A 87 -9.21 -6.29 8.78
N ASP A 88 -9.82 -5.46 7.94
CA ASP A 88 -9.65 -5.49 6.49
C ASP A 88 -8.24 -5.08 6.07
N ILE A 89 -7.68 -4.04 6.72
CA ILE A 89 -6.28 -3.64 6.53
C ILE A 89 -5.35 -4.77 6.94
N LEU A 90 -5.53 -5.35 8.12
CA LEU A 90 -4.69 -6.46 8.61
C LEU A 90 -4.77 -7.66 7.66
N ALA A 91 -5.96 -8.06 7.23
CA ALA A 91 -6.14 -9.14 6.27
C ALA A 91 -5.41 -8.85 4.94
N THR A 92 -5.46 -7.61 4.46
CA THR A 92 -4.75 -7.17 3.25
C THR A 92 -3.23 -7.24 3.45
N MET A 93 -2.71 -6.75 4.57
CA MET A 93 -1.28 -6.79 4.88
C MET A 93 -0.78 -8.24 5.07
N ILE A 94 -1.61 -9.13 5.62
CA ILE A 94 -1.32 -10.56 5.69
C ILE A 94 -1.21 -11.16 4.28
N LYS A 95 -2.08 -10.80 3.34
CA LYS A 95 -1.97 -11.27 1.94
C LYS A 95 -0.68 -10.81 1.28
N VAL A 96 -0.29 -9.53 1.46
CA VAL A 96 1.01 -9.00 0.99
C VAL A 96 2.15 -9.85 1.57
N ARG A 97 2.10 -10.10 2.88
CA ARG A 97 3.09 -10.89 3.59
C ARG A 97 3.21 -12.32 3.06
N GLU A 98 2.08 -13.01 2.89
CA GLU A 98 2.02 -14.39 2.40
C GLU A 98 2.53 -14.50 0.97
N LEU A 99 2.15 -13.56 0.10
CA LEU A 99 2.55 -13.57 -1.31
C LEU A 99 4.04 -13.22 -1.52
N HIS A 100 4.62 -12.42 -0.61
CA HIS A 100 5.99 -11.92 -0.73
C HIS A 100 6.94 -12.41 0.36
N GLY A 101 6.55 -13.42 1.15
CA GLY A 101 7.46 -14.20 2.00
C GLY A 101 8.07 -13.46 3.20
N TRP A 102 7.34 -12.51 3.81
CA TRP A 102 7.79 -11.83 5.04
C TRP A 102 7.42 -12.64 6.29
N ASN A 103 8.38 -13.34 6.90
CA ASN A 103 8.14 -14.17 8.10
C ASN A 103 9.04 -13.82 9.29
N LYS A 104 9.50 -12.56 9.41
CA LYS A 104 10.25 -12.13 10.59
C LYS A 104 9.34 -11.53 11.63
#